data_AF-A0A9E3PR93-F1
#
_entry.id   AF-A0A9E3PR93-F1
#
_cell.length_a   1.000
_cell.length_b   1.000
_cell.length_c   1.000
_cell.angle_alpha   90.00
_cell.angle_beta   90.00
_cell.angle_gamma   90.00
#
_symmetry.space_group_name_H-M   'P 1'
#
loop_
_entity.id
_entity.type
_entity.pdbx_description
1 polymer ?
#
loop_
_entity_poly.entity_id
_entity_poly.type
_entity_poly.pdbx_seq_one_letter_code
_entity_poly.pdbx_strand_id
1 'polypeptide(L)'
;MKNVTISLDDETHRRARIRAAELGTSLSALVRELLVAEAERNEEGLSEADVRARLKELRKQVPAGFRAADRLSRDEVHDRRH
;
A
#
# COMPACT_ATOMS: atom_id res chain seq x y z
N MET A 1 -21.87 5.78 21.54
CA MET A 1 -20.87 4.88 20.90
C MET A 1 -21.64 3.73 20.25
N LYS A 2 -21.19 3.25 19.08
CA LYS A 2 -21.78 2.05 18.44
C LYS A 2 -20.88 0.86 18.78
N ASN A 3 -21.49 -0.26 19.17
CA ASN A 3 -20.77 -1.48 19.54
C ASN A 3 -20.84 -2.48 18.39
N VAL A 4 -19.77 -3.24 18.19
CA VAL A 4 -19.68 -4.31 17.20
C VAL A 4 -19.37 -5.61 17.93
N THR A 5 -20.18 -6.64 17.67
CA THR A 5 -19.94 -8.00 18.18
C THR A 5 -19.39 -8.84 17.03
N ILE A 6 -18.26 -9.50 17.27
CA ILE A 6 -17.58 -10.33 16.28
C ILE A 6 -17.41 -11.73 16.88
N SER A 7 -17.85 -12.76 16.16
CA SER A 7 -17.57 -14.14 16.50
C SER A 7 -16.23 -14.54 15.93
N LEU A 8 -15.32 -15.03 16.78
CA LEU A 8 -14.01 -15.52 16.40
C LEU A 8 -13.87 -16.97 16.88
N ASP A 9 -13.10 -17.78 16.17
CA ASP A 9 -12.65 -19.05 16.72
C ASP A 9 -11.68 -18.82 17.90
N ASP A 10 -11.57 -19.81 18.78
CA ASP A 10 -10.80 -19.71 20.02
C ASP A 10 -9.32 -19.40 19.77
N GLU A 11 -8.73 -19.95 18.71
CA GLU A 11 -7.32 -19.76 18.39
C GLU A 11 -7.05 -18.35 17.85
N THR A 12 -7.90 -17.85 16.96
CA THR A 12 -7.85 -16.48 16.44
C THR A 12 -8.02 -15.48 17.58
N HIS A 13 -8.99 -15.71 18.48
CA HIS A 13 -9.19 -14.85 19.65
C HIS A 13 -7.97 -14.86 20.58
N ARG A 14 -7.38 -16.03 20.85
CA ARG A 14 -6.17 -16.16 21.67
C ARG A 14 -4.99 -15.41 21.07
N ARG A 15 -4.70 -15.64 19.78
CA ARG A 15 -3.60 -14.99 19.07
C ARG A 15 -3.79 -13.47 19.01
N ALA A 16 -5.00 -13.01 18.75
CA ALA A 16 -5.29 -11.57 18.70
C ALA A 16 -5.07 -10.90 20.06
N ARG A 17 -5.44 -11.55 21.17
CA ARG A 17 -5.15 -11.03 22.52
C ARG A 17 -3.66 -11.01 22.84
N ILE A 18 -2.91 -12.05 22.48
CA ILE A 18 -1.44 -12.06 22.66
C ILE A 18 -0.83 -10.89 21.90
N ARG A 19 -1.24 -10.70 20.64
CA ARG A 19 -0.72 -9.63 19.79
C ARG A 19 -1.05 -8.24 20.35
N ALA A 20 -2.26 -8.03 20.85
CA ALA A 20 -2.65 -6.78 21.48
C ALA A 20 -1.79 -6.49 22.73
N ALA A 21 -1.54 -7.51 23.56
CA ALA A 21 -0.69 -7.38 24.74
C ALA A 21 0.78 -7.06 24.39
N GLU A 22 1.35 -7.70 23.37
CA GLU A 22 2.70 -7.38 22.85
C GLU A 22 2.83 -5.92 22.41
N LEU A 23 1.77 -5.38 21.82
CA LEU A 23 1.69 -3.99 21.36
C LEU A 23 1.30 -3.01 22.48
N GLY A 24 1.06 -3.48 23.70
CA GLY A 24 0.62 -2.65 24.82
C GLY A 24 -0.76 -2.01 24.62
N THR A 25 -1.60 -2.60 23.77
CA THR A 25 -2.96 -2.10 23.46
C THR A 25 -4.04 -3.12 23.80
N SER A 26 -5.30 -2.70 23.71
CA SER A 26 -6.45 -3.60 23.85
C SER A 26 -6.84 -4.20 22.50
N LEU A 27 -7.47 -5.38 22.51
CA LEU A 27 -7.99 -5.99 21.28
C LEU A 27 -8.99 -5.09 20.56
N SER A 28 -9.86 -4.39 21.29
CA SER A 28 -10.83 -3.45 20.71
C SER A 28 -10.15 -2.24 20.06
N ALA A 29 -9.06 -1.73 20.65
CA ALA A 29 -8.28 -0.65 20.05
C ALA A 29 -7.55 -1.11 18.79
N LEU A 30 -6.97 -2.31 18.80
CA LEU A 30 -6.34 -2.91 17.63
C LEU A 30 -7.33 -3.11 16.47
N VAL A 31 -8.54 -3.61 16.76
CA VAL A 31 -9.60 -3.77 15.74
C VAL A 31 -10.07 -2.42 15.22
N ARG A 32 -10.18 -1.40 16.08
CA ARG A 32 -10.53 -0.04 15.65
C ARG A 32 -9.49 0.50 14.66
N GLU A 33 -8.21 0.40 14.97
CA GLU A 33 -7.13 0.86 14.09
C GLU A 33 -7.15 0.12 12.75
N LEU A 34 -7.36 -1.19 12.76
CA LEU A 34 -7.46 -1.99 11.54
C LEU A 34 -8.65 -1.55 10.66
N LEU A 35 -9.81 -1.30 11.26
CA LEU A 35 -10.99 -0.83 10.52
C LEU A 35 -10.82 0.58 9.96
N VAL A 36 -10.14 1.47 10.70
CA VAL A 36 -9.81 2.82 10.21
C VAL A 36 -8.83 2.72 9.04
N ALA A 37 -7.76 1.94 9.17
CA ALA A 37 -6.79 1.75 8.10
C ALA A 37 -7.44 1.14 6.84
N GLU A 38 -8.37 0.19 6.99
CA GLU A 38 -9.09 -0.37 5.85
C GLU A 38 -10.09 0.62 5.24
N ALA A 39 -10.73 1.48 6.03
CA ALA A 39 -11.57 2.55 5.51
C ALA A 39 -10.74 3.60 4.76
N GLU A 40 -9.62 4.03 5.34
CA GLU A 40 -8.66 4.95 4.71
C GLU A 40 -8.07 4.36 3.44
N ARG A 41 -7.75 3.06 3.38
CA ARG A 41 -7.31 2.39 2.14
C ARG A 41 -8.39 2.38 1.04
N ASN A 42 -9.67 2.36 1.42
CA ASN A 42 -10.78 2.45 0.48
C ASN A 42 -11.09 3.91 0.08
N GLU A 43 -10.82 4.88 0.95
CA GLU A 43 -10.98 6.32 0.68
C GLU A 43 -9.79 6.92 -0.10
N GLU A 44 -8.56 6.50 0.21
CA GLU A 44 -7.32 6.73 -0.56
C GLU A 44 -7.15 5.73 -1.70
N GLY A 45 -8.13 4.85 -1.90
CA GLY A 45 -8.29 4.09 -3.11
C GLY A 45 -8.56 5.05 -4.26
N LEU A 46 -7.51 5.71 -4.76
CA LEU A 46 -7.49 6.30 -6.08
C LEU A 46 -8.15 5.25 -6.97
N SER A 47 -9.35 5.56 -7.46
CA SER A 47 -10.02 4.65 -8.37
C SER A 47 -9.06 4.37 -9.52
N GLU A 48 -9.25 3.27 -10.23
CA GLU A 48 -8.46 3.00 -11.43
C GLU A 48 -8.49 4.18 -12.44
N ALA A 49 -9.52 5.03 -12.34
CA ALA A 49 -9.62 6.30 -13.04
C ALA A 49 -8.71 7.40 -12.45
N ASP A 50 -8.61 7.53 -11.13
CA ASP A 50 -7.75 8.52 -10.47
C ASP A 50 -6.26 8.18 -10.62
N VAL A 51 -5.89 6.89 -10.55
CA VAL A 51 -4.52 6.43 -10.87
C VAL A 51 -4.18 6.75 -12.32
N ARG A 52 -5.12 6.50 -13.25
CA ARG A 52 -4.94 6.85 -14.68
C ARG A 52 -4.83 8.36 -14.90
N ALA A 53 -5.67 9.16 -14.23
CA ALA A 53 -5.63 10.61 -14.30
C ALA A 53 -4.29 11.15 -13.78
N ARG A 54 -3.82 10.62 -12.65
CA ARG A 54 -2.53 10.99 -12.06
C ARG A 54 -1.36 10.61 -12.97
N LEU A 55 -1.35 9.40 -13.54
CA LEU A 55 -0.33 8.95 -14.50
C LEU A 55 -0.34 9.81 -15.78
N LYS A 56 -1.51 10.20 -16.28
CA LYS A 56 -1.64 11.10 -17.44
C LYS A 56 -1.04 12.47 -17.13
N GLU A 57 -1.26 13.00 -15.93
CA GLU A 57 -0.71 14.28 -15.51
C GLU A 57 0.81 14.24 -15.37
N LEU A 58 1.36 13.20 -14.73
CA LEU A 58 2.81 12.98 -14.68
C LEU A 58 3.42 12.87 -16.09
N ARG A 59 2.75 12.19 -17.03
CA ARG A 59 3.23 12.06 -18.42
C ARG A 59 3.30 13.37 -19.19
N LYS A 60 2.48 14.37 -18.86
CA LYS A 60 2.57 15.71 -19.47
C LYS A 60 3.77 16.51 -18.96
N GLN A 61 4.22 16.21 -17.74
CA GLN A 61 5.39 16.85 -17.13
C GLN A 61 6.71 16.22 -17.59
N VAL A 62 6.65 15.03 -18.20
CA VAL A 62 7.79 14.43 -18.90
C VAL A 62 7.88 15.08 -20.29
N PRO A 63 9.02 15.70 -20.65
CA PRO A 63 9.23 16.25 -21.98
C PRO A 63 8.96 15.19 -23.05
N ALA A 64 8.20 15.54 -24.09
CA ALA A 64 7.96 14.66 -25.22
C ALA A 64 9.30 14.34 -25.90
N GLY A 65 9.83 13.15 -25.65
CA GLY A 65 11.14 12.73 -26.16
C GLY A 65 11.94 11.79 -25.27
N PHE A 66 11.48 11.44 -24.07
CA PHE A 66 12.22 10.49 -23.23
C PHE A 66 12.24 9.07 -23.84
N ARG A 67 13.35 8.70 -24.50
CA ARG A 67 13.64 7.32 -24.87
C ARG A 67 14.70 6.76 -23.92
N ALA A 68 14.41 5.59 -23.34
CA ALA A 68 15.37 4.83 -22.52
C ALA A 68 16.67 4.46 -23.28
N ALA A 69 16.67 4.60 -24.61
CA ALA A 69 17.84 4.41 -25.47
C ALA A 69 18.86 5.56 -25.40
N ASP A 70 18.47 6.76 -24.96
CA ASP A 70 19.36 7.93 -24.95
C ASP A 70 20.34 7.94 -23.76
N ARG A 71 20.27 6.94 -22.87
CA ARG A 71 21.07 6.84 -21.64
C ARG A 71 22.17 5.79 -21.66
N LEU A 72 22.32 5.06 -22.77
CA LEU A 72 23.38 4.08 -22.92
C LEU A 72 24.16 4.41 -24.17
N SER A 73 25.34 4.99 -23.97
CA SER A 73 26.33 5.03 -25.04
C SER A 73 26.77 3.60 -25.36
N ARG A 74 27.03 3.31 -26.64
CA ARG A 74 27.30 1.95 -27.15
C ARG A 74 28.45 1.25 -26.43
N ASP A 75 29.36 2.03 -25.84
CA ASP A 75 30.53 1.56 -25.11
C ASP A 75 30.18 0.99 -23.72
N GLU A 76 29.14 1.50 -23.05
CA GLU A 76 28.73 1.07 -21.69
C GLU A 76 27.97 -0.27 -21.69
N VAL A 77 27.50 -0.73 -22.86
CA VAL A 77 26.82 -2.02 -23.01
C VAL A 77 27.81 -3.17 -23.10
N HIS A 78 29.03 -2.93 -23.60
CA HIS A 78 30.02 -3.98 -23.87
C HIS A 78 30.65 -4.58 -22.60
N ASP A 79 30.63 -3.88 -21.47
CA ASP A 79 31.25 -4.34 -20.22
C ASP A 79 30.41 -5.37 -19.43
N ARG A 80 29.18 -5.68 -19.88
CA ARG A 80 28.26 -6.54 -19.13
C ARG A 80 28.14 -7.97 -19.64
N ARG A 81 28.97 -8.36 -20.61
CA ARG A 81 29.03 -9.74 -21.09
C ARG A 81 30.49 -10.15 -21.28
N HIS A 82 31.09 -10.54 -20.16
CA HIS A 82 32.24 -11.43 -20.17
C HIS A 82 31.85 -12.81 -20.74
#